data_AF-A0A1F5EL99-F1
#
_entry.id   AF-A0A1F5EL99-F1
#
_cell.length_a   1.000
_cell.length_b   1.000
_cell.length_c   1.000
_cell.angle_alpha   90.00
_cell.angle_beta   90.00
_cell.angle_gamma   90.00
#
_symmetry.space_group_name_H-M   'P 1'
#
loop_
_entity.id
_entity.type
_entity.pdbx_description
1 polymer ?
#
loop_
_entity_poly.entity_id
_entity_poly.type
_entity_poly.pdbx_seq_one_letter_code
_entity_poly.pdbx_strand_id
1 'polypeptide(L)'
;MGSNIKIRIILNLLIFVSIAIAPWWFSLFLMFLGIGFFFNFYESFLFAFVLDSLYSAPMNIFHGKVFVHLIIIFVVFAFVHWFKRRLRI
;
A
#
# COMPACT_ATOMS: atom_id res chain seq x y z
N MET A 1 -20.27 13.20 -10.71
CA MET A 1 -18.82 13.46 -10.76
C MET A 1 -18.13 12.19 -11.24
N GLY A 2 -17.76 12.12 -12.52
CA GLY A 2 -17.07 10.94 -13.04
C GLY A 2 -15.76 10.75 -12.29
N SER A 3 -15.62 9.63 -11.58
CA SER A 3 -14.39 9.36 -10.85
C SER A 3 -13.26 9.26 -11.88
N ASN A 4 -12.33 10.21 -11.87
CA ASN A 4 -11.11 10.10 -12.64
C ASN A 4 -10.33 8.90 -12.12
N ILE A 5 -10.57 7.73 -12.73
CA ILE A 5 -9.99 6.44 -12.34
C ILE A 5 -8.46 6.55 -12.23
N LYS A 6 -7.84 7.40 -13.07
CA LYS A 6 -6.42 7.73 -13.03
C LYS A 6 -5.98 8.31 -11.68
N ILE A 7 -6.70 9.30 -11.17
CA ILE A 7 -6.39 9.94 -9.88
C ILE A 7 -6.55 8.93 -8.74
N ARG A 8 -7.58 8.08 -8.82
CA ARG A 8 -7.83 7.03 -7.84
C ARG A 8 -6.68 6.01 -7.79
N ILE A 9 -6.21 5.57 -8.95
CA ILE A 9 -5.06 4.66 -9.06
C ILE A 9 -3.79 5.33 -8.51
N ILE A 10 -3.54 6.59 -8.86
CA ILE A 10 -2.38 7.34 -8.35
C ILE A 10 -2.43 7.47 -6.83
N LEU A 11 -3.59 7.81 -6.26
CA LEU A 11 -3.75 7.93 -4.81
C LEU A 11 -3.54 6.58 -4.10
N ASN A 12 -4.11 5.49 -4.63
CA ASN A 12 -3.91 4.15 -4.08
C ASN A 12 -2.43 3.75 -4.09
N LEU A 13 -1.73 4.04 -5.18
CA LEU A 13 -0.30 3.73 -5.32
C LEU A 13 0.53 4.59 -4.36
N LEU A 14 0.16 5.86 -4.18
CA LEU A 14 0.77 6.76 -3.21
C LEU A 14 0.58 6.27 -1.76
N ILE A 15 -0.63 5.85 -1.39
CA ILE A 15 -0.93 5.28 -0.06
C ILE A 15 -0.11 4.00 0.16
N PHE A 16 -0.07 3.11 -0.83
CA PHE A 16 0.68 1.87 -0.74
C PHE A 16 2.19 2.09 -0.51
N VAL A 17 2.79 3.01 -1.27
CA VAL A 17 4.21 3.37 -1.09
C VAL A 17 4.44 4.08 0.24
N SER A 18 3.50 4.94 0.66
CA SER A 18 3.53 5.64 1.94
C SER A 18 3.58 4.67 3.12
N ILE A 19 2.78 3.59 3.11
CA ILE A 19 2.76 2.61 4.21
C ILE A 19 4.14 1.99 4.44
N ALA A 20 4.91 1.79 3.36
CA ALA A 20 6.21 1.14 3.40
C ALA A 20 7.37 2.07 3.78
N ILE A 21 7.30 3.35 3.40
CA ILE A 21 8.46 4.28 3.52
C ILE A 21 8.19 5.38 4.53
N ALA A 22 6.98 5.90 4.56
CA ALA A 22 6.61 7.04 5.39
C ALA A 22 6.08 6.59 6.76
N PRO A 23 6.09 7.47 7.77
CA PRO A 23 5.46 7.18 9.05
C PRO A 23 3.97 6.86 8.91
N TRP A 24 3.46 5.99 9.78
CA TRP A 24 2.06 5.53 9.78
C TRP A 24 1.02 6.67 9.76
N TRP A 25 1.30 7.79 10.42
CA TRP A 25 0.39 8.95 10.45
C TRP A 25 0.23 9.61 9.07
N PHE A 26 1.26 9.56 8.22
CA PHE A 26 1.19 10.11 6.87
C PHE A 26 0.32 9.22 5.97
N SER A 27 0.42 7.90 6.14
CA SER A 27 -0.45 6.94 5.45
C SER A 27 -1.92 7.13 5.83
N LEU A 28 -2.22 7.29 7.12
CA LEU A 28 -3.58 7.58 7.58
C LEU A 28 -4.12 8.88 7.02
N PHE A 29 -3.32 9.95 6.98
CA PHE A 29 -3.71 11.22 6.40
C PHE A 29 -4.12 11.08 4.92
N LEU A 30 -3.32 10.37 4.11
CA LEU A 30 -3.64 10.10 2.71
C LEU A 30 -4.91 9.26 2.54
N MET A 31 -5.15 8.30 3.44
CA MET A 31 -6.38 7.51 3.43
C MET A 31 -7.60 8.37 3.74
N PHE A 32 -7.54 9.25 4.74
CA PHE A 32 -8.63 10.19 5.03
C PHE A 32 -8.90 11.15 3.87
N LEU A 33 -7.85 11.63 3.19
CA LEU A 33 -8.03 12.39 1.95
C LEU A 33 -8.76 11.55 0.90
N GLY A 34 -8.38 10.28 0.71
CA GLY A 34 -9.06 9.39 -0.23
C GLY A 34 -10.55 9.18 0.08
N ILE A 35 -10.91 9.01 1.35
CA ILE A 35 -12.30 8.89 1.80
C ILE A 35 -13.07 10.20 1.53
N GLY A 36 -12.44 11.36 1.75
CA GLY A 36 -13.06 12.66 1.45
C GLY A 36 -13.23 12.95 -0.04
N PHE A 37 -12.27 12.51 -0.87
CA PHE A 37 -12.30 12.73 -2.33
C PHE A 37 -13.17 11.73 -3.08
N PHE A 38 -13.35 10.50 -2.56
CA PHE A 38 -14.08 9.43 -3.23
C PHE A 38 -15.18 8.86 -2.32
N PHE A 39 -16.44 8.98 -2.76
CA PHE A 39 -17.61 8.54 -1.99
C PHE A 39 -17.58 7.05 -1.62
N ASN A 40 -16.96 6.20 -2.44
CA ASN A 40 -16.92 4.74 -2.28
C ASN A 40 -15.47 4.20 -2.18
N PHE A 41 -14.66 4.76 -1.27
CA PHE A 41 -13.24 4.41 -1.10
C PHE A 41 -13.00 3.18 -0.21
N TYR A 42 -13.54 2.03 -0.60
CA TYR A 42 -13.42 0.78 0.15
C TYR A 42 -11.98 0.25 0.27
N GLU A 43 -11.07 0.68 -0.61
CA GLU A 43 -9.65 0.33 -0.56
C GLU A 43 -8.98 0.80 0.73
N SER A 44 -9.53 1.83 1.39
CA SER A 44 -9.06 2.29 2.70
C SER A 44 -9.07 1.19 3.77
N PHE A 45 -10.05 0.28 3.78
CA PHE A 45 -10.09 -0.82 4.74
C PHE A 45 -8.93 -1.79 4.54
N LEU A 46 -8.58 -2.09 3.28
CA LEU A 46 -7.42 -2.91 2.95
C LEU A 46 -6.13 -2.23 3.44
N PHE A 47 -5.98 -0.93 3.19
CA PHE A 47 -4.81 -0.18 3.63
C PHE A 47 -4.71 -0.06 5.16
N ALA A 48 -5.84 0.11 5.86
CA ALA A 48 -5.89 0.11 7.32
C ALA A 48 -5.39 -1.22 7.89
N PHE A 49 -5.83 -2.34 7.32
CA PHE A 49 -5.43 -3.67 7.75
C PHE A 49 -3.93 -3.91 7.54
N VAL A 50 -3.39 -3.50 6.38
CA VAL A 50 -1.95 -3.59 6.10
C VAL A 50 -1.15 -2.71 7.07
N LEU A 51 -1.61 -1.49 7.33
CA LEU A 51 -0.96 -0.57 8.24
C LEU A 51 -0.96 -1.11 9.68
N ASP A 52 -2.10 -1.61 10.17
CA ASP A 52 -2.17 -2.23 11.49
C ASP A 52 -1.25 -3.44 11.59
N SER A 53 -1.28 -4.34 10.59
CA SER A 53 -0.40 -5.52 10.57
C SER A 53 1.09 -5.16 10.55
N LEU A 54 1.46 -4.01 9.97
CA LEU A 54 2.85 -3.59 9.84
C LEU A 54 3.36 -2.86 11.09
N TYR A 55 2.52 -2.03 11.71
CA TYR A 55 2.91 -1.14 12.79
C TYR A 55 2.55 -1.65 14.20
N SER A 56 1.65 -2.64 14.31
CA SER A 56 1.27 -3.25 15.60
C SER A 56 2.24 -4.34 16.09
N ALA A 57 3.28 -4.66 15.32
CA ALA A 57 4.34 -5.58 15.75
C ALA A 57 5.24 -4.91 16.82
N PRO A 58 5.56 -5.60 17.93
CA PRO A 58 6.37 -5.03 19.02
C PRO A 58 7.77 -4.62 18.53
N MET A 59 8.11 -3.34 18.74
CA MET A 59 9.35 -2.68 18.28
C MET A 59 10.65 -3.40 18.65
N ASN A 60 10.65 -4.25 19.68
CA ASN A 60 11.87 -4.87 20.22
C ASN A 60 12.33 -6.15 19.49
N ILE A 61 11.51 -6.73 18.60
CA ILE A 61 11.85 -8.00 17.91
C ILE A 61 11.95 -7.79 16.39
N PHE A 62 11.27 -6.79 15.85
CA PHE A 62 11.30 -6.49 14.43
C PHE A 62 12.14 -5.24 14.17
N HIS A 63 13.36 -5.43 13.68
CA HIS A 63 14.02 -4.45 12.83
C HIS A 63 13.12 -4.16 11.61
N GLY A 64 12.11 -3.29 11.77
CA GLY A 64 11.00 -3.09 10.83
C GLY A 64 11.43 -2.77 9.40
N LYS A 65 12.67 -2.29 9.21
CA LYS A 65 13.25 -2.08 7.88
C LYS A 65 13.42 -3.37 7.07
N VAL A 66 13.80 -4.49 7.68
CA VAL A 66 14.13 -5.75 6.95
C VAL A 66 12.85 -6.48 6.52
N PHE A 67 11.85 -6.54 7.40
CA PHE A 67 10.58 -7.20 7.08
C PHE A 67 9.80 -6.47 5.99
N VAL A 68 9.73 -5.14 6.08
CA VAL A 68 9.14 -4.30 5.03
C VAL A 68 9.88 -4.51 3.71
N HIS A 69 11.22 -4.57 3.73
CA HIS A 69 12.02 -4.87 2.53
C HIS A 69 11.69 -6.23 1.93
N LEU A 70 11.54 -7.27 2.76
CA LEU A 70 11.20 -8.61 2.30
C LEU A 70 9.82 -8.66 1.64
N ILE A 71 8.82 -7.98 2.21
CA ILE A 71 7.49 -7.89 1.62
C ILE A 71 7.55 -7.19 0.27
N ILE A 72 8.25 -6.06 0.16
CA ILE A 72 8.39 -5.33 -1.11
C ILE A 72 9.09 -6.20 -2.15
N ILE A 73 10.19 -6.86 -1.79
CA ILE A 73 10.93 -7.77 -2.68
C ILE A 73 10.01 -8.91 -3.14
N PHE A 74 9.24 -9.50 -2.23
CA PHE A 74 8.31 -10.57 -2.56
C PHE A 74 7.21 -10.11 -3.52
N VAL A 75 6.61 -8.94 -3.27
CA VAL A 75 5.57 -8.36 -4.15
C VAL A 75 6.15 -8.04 -5.52
N VAL A 76 7.32 -7.40 -5.61
CA VAL A 76 8.00 -7.12 -6.88
C VAL A 76 8.34 -8.41 -7.61
N PHE A 77 8.87 -9.42 -6.90
CA PHE A 77 9.19 -10.72 -7.48
C PHE A 77 7.94 -11.43 -8.02
N ALA A 78 6.86 -11.46 -7.25
CA ALA A 78 5.59 -12.03 -7.67
C ALA A 78 5.02 -11.30 -8.89
N PHE A 79 5.11 -9.98 -8.91
CA PHE A 79 4.66 -9.16 -10.03
C PHE A 79 5.49 -9.42 -11.30
N VAL A 80 6.82 -9.45 -11.18
CA VAL A 80 7.74 -9.79 -12.29
C VAL A 80 7.47 -11.20 -12.80
N HIS A 81 7.30 -12.17 -11.91
CA HIS A 81 7.03 -13.56 -12.28
C HIS A 81 5.68 -13.71 -12.99
N TRP A 82 4.65 -13.01 -12.50
CA TRP A 82 3.35 -12.95 -13.16
C TRP A 82 3.44 -12.29 -14.55
N PHE A 83 4.20 -11.20 -14.68
CA PHE A 83 4.42 -10.51 -15.95
C PHE A 83 5.16 -11.42 -16.95
N LYS A 84 6.18 -12.15 -16.50
CA LYS A 84 6.92 -13.15 -17.29
C LYS A 84 5.99 -14.23 -17.83
N ARG A 85 5.13 -14.80 -16.97
CA ARG A 85 4.14 -15.82 -17.38
C ARG A 85 3.15 -15.28 -18.42
N ARG A 86 2.81 -13.99 -18.35
CA ARG A 86 1.85 -13.37 -19.27
C ARG A 86 2.47 -13.03 -20.64
N LEU A 87 3.78 -12.79 -20.69
CA LEU A 87 4.51 -12.42 -21.91
C LEU A 87 5.04 -13.60 -22.74
N ARG A 88 4.97 -14.85 -22.28
CA ARG A 88 5.45 -16.05 -23.01
C ARG A 88 6.85 -15.84 -23.64
N ILE A 89 7.82 -15.51 -22.78
CA ILE A 89 9.25 -15.79 -23.00
C ILE A 89 9.63 -16.86 -21.98
#